data_AF-W0B8I9-F1
#
_entry.id   AF-W0B8I9-F1
#
_cell.length_a   1.000
_cell.length_b   1.000
_cell.length_c   1.000
_cell.angle_alpha   90.00
_cell.angle_beta   90.00
_cell.angle_gamma   90.00
#
_symmetry.space_group_name_H-M   'P 1'
#
loop_
_entity.id
_entity.type
_entity.pdbx_description
1 polymer ?
#
loop_
_entity_poly.entity_id
_entity_poly.type
_entity_poly.pdbx_seq_one_letter_code
_entity_poly.pdbx_strand_id
1 'polypeptide(L)'
;MEATENKLLNSFDEYILCSDCFKDYGLILQAQKIGINNKEACINCCSTEGSKLTGKLIQDIASLFFVEGTISKSKYGACPIIQFNYSNPGDSFDDFSDELRKDMALIESKIGLKFFTMGQGYG
;
A
#
# COMPACT_ATOMS: atom_id res chain seq x y z
N MET A 1 -3.12 -15.86 21.52
CA MET A 1 -3.17 -14.52 20.88
C MET A 1 -1.78 -13.97 20.55
N GLU A 2 -0.72 -14.33 21.29
CA GLU A 2 0.64 -13.77 21.10
C GLU A 2 1.38 -14.16 19.80
N ALA A 3 1.09 -15.33 19.20
CA ALA A 3 1.84 -15.80 18.03
C ALA A 3 1.52 -15.03 16.73
N THR A 4 0.28 -14.58 16.56
CA THR A 4 -0.17 -13.86 15.36
C THR A 4 0.29 -12.39 15.40
N GLU A 5 0.26 -11.77 16.60
CA GLU A 5 0.75 -10.41 16.83
C GLU A 5 2.27 -10.31 16.63
N ASN A 6 3.05 -11.26 17.16
CA ASN A 6 4.50 -11.30 16.94
C ASN A 6 4.88 -11.58 15.47
N LYS A 7 4.06 -12.34 14.75
CA LYS A 7 4.27 -12.59 13.30
C LYS A 7 4.01 -11.35 12.46
N LEU A 8 3.01 -10.54 12.83
CA LEU A 8 2.74 -9.24 12.19
C LEU A 8 3.84 -8.22 12.52
N LEU A 9 4.30 -8.16 13.77
CA LEU A 9 5.41 -7.29 14.18
C LEU A 9 6.72 -7.60 13.42
N ASN A 10 7.06 -8.87 13.24
CA ASN A 10 8.25 -9.24 12.46
C ASN A 10 8.11 -8.94 10.96
N SER A 11 6.90 -9.01 10.40
CA SER A 11 6.65 -8.69 8.99
C SER A 11 6.85 -7.21 8.63
N PHE A 12 6.89 -6.33 9.64
CA PHE A 12 7.10 -4.89 9.43
C PHE A 12 8.55 -4.50 9.20
N ASP A 13 9.50 -5.34 9.60
CA ASP A 13 10.94 -5.13 9.44
C ASP A 13 11.57 -6.05 8.38
N GLU A 14 10.88 -7.12 7.98
CA GLU A 14 11.31 -8.03 6.91
C GLU A 14 10.95 -7.53 5.51
N TYR A 15 11.76 -7.87 4.51
CA TYR A 15 11.47 -7.57 3.11
C TYR A 15 10.39 -8.50 2.55
N ILE A 16 9.17 -8.00 2.40
CA ILE A 16 8.01 -8.80 1.96
C ILE A 16 7.54 -8.51 0.53
N LEU A 17 7.89 -7.34 -0.01
CA LEU A 17 7.65 -6.95 -1.40
C LEU A 17 8.89 -6.25 -2.00
N CYS A 18 8.84 -5.96 -3.30
CA CYS A 18 9.74 -5.03 -3.96
C CYS A 18 8.98 -4.18 -4.99
N SER A 19 9.63 -3.16 -5.56
CA SER A 19 9.04 -2.30 -6.59
C SER A 19 8.44 -3.06 -7.78
N ASP A 20 9.04 -4.18 -8.18
CA ASP A 20 8.61 -4.96 -9.35
C ASP A 20 7.38 -5.83 -9.07
N CYS A 21 6.94 -5.87 -7.81
CA CYS A 21 5.67 -6.52 -7.45
C CYS A 21 4.46 -5.73 -7.93
N PHE A 22 4.60 -4.43 -8.13
CA PHE A 22 3.53 -3.54 -8.56
C PHE A 22 3.38 -3.50 -10.09
N LYS A 23 2.23 -3.03 -10.56
CA LYS A 23 1.89 -2.86 -11.98
C LYS A 23 1.57 -1.41 -12.33
N ASP A 24 0.94 -0.68 -11.42
CA ASP A 24 0.71 0.75 -11.58
C ASP A 24 2.05 1.50 -11.59
N TYR A 25 2.29 2.26 -12.67
CA TYR A 25 3.55 2.97 -12.86
C TYR A 25 3.83 3.99 -11.75
N GLY A 26 2.80 4.64 -11.24
CA GLY A 26 2.94 5.60 -10.15
C GLY A 26 3.38 4.93 -8.86
N LEU A 27 2.79 3.77 -8.51
CA LEU A 27 3.22 2.97 -7.36
C LEU A 27 4.62 2.42 -7.53
N ILE A 28 4.99 1.94 -8.73
CA ILE A 28 6.35 1.49 -9.02
C ILE A 28 7.36 2.60 -8.74
N LEU A 29 7.10 3.83 -9.21
CA LEU A 29 7.98 4.97 -8.98
C LEU A 29 8.11 5.33 -7.50
N GLN A 30 7.01 5.33 -6.74
CA GLN A 30 7.08 5.58 -5.29
C GLN A 30 7.87 4.49 -4.56
N ALA A 31 7.64 3.22 -4.93
CA ALA A 31 8.36 2.09 -4.38
C ALA A 31 9.86 2.14 -4.67
N GLN A 32 10.25 2.52 -5.89
CA GLN A 32 11.65 2.71 -6.26
C GLN A 32 12.30 3.86 -5.48
N LYS A 33 11.55 4.94 -5.23
CA LYS A 33 12.05 6.16 -4.57
C LYS A 33 12.41 5.94 -3.10
N ILE A 34 11.60 5.18 -2.36
CA ILE A 34 11.80 4.98 -0.91
C ILE A 34 12.28 3.58 -0.55
N GLY A 35 12.23 2.64 -1.49
CA GLY A 35 12.65 1.26 -1.27
C GLY A 35 14.15 1.11 -1.05
N ILE A 36 14.53 -0.01 -0.47
CA ILE A 36 15.91 -0.31 -0.08
C ILE A 36 16.61 -1.07 -1.21
N ASN A 37 17.79 -0.60 -1.60
CA ASN A 37 18.63 -1.33 -2.56
C ASN A 37 19.26 -2.56 -1.89
N ASN A 38 18.72 -3.73 -2.19
CA ASN A 38 19.23 -5.03 -1.76
C ASN A 38 19.05 -6.02 -2.93
N LYS A 39 20.09 -6.82 -3.19
CA LYS A 39 20.16 -7.77 -4.32
C LYS A 39 19.55 -9.15 -4.03
N GLU A 40 19.11 -9.40 -2.81
CA GLU A 40 18.38 -10.63 -2.47
C GLU A 40 17.14 -10.79 -3.34
N ALA A 41 16.79 -12.02 -3.70
CA ALA A 41 15.59 -12.28 -4.48
C ALA A 41 14.34 -11.89 -3.66
N CYS A 42 13.41 -11.16 -4.27
CA CYS A 42 12.14 -10.82 -3.61
C CYS A 42 11.36 -12.10 -3.31
N ILE A 43 10.90 -12.26 -2.07
CA ILE A 43 10.11 -13.45 -1.68
C ILE A 43 8.76 -13.55 -2.39
N ASN A 44 8.26 -12.44 -2.95
CA ASN A 44 6.96 -12.39 -3.61
C ASN A 44 7.03 -12.61 -5.13
N CYS A 45 7.99 -11.99 -5.83
CA CYS A 45 8.09 -12.06 -7.30
C CYS A 45 9.43 -12.59 -7.82
N CYS A 46 10.34 -12.99 -6.93
CA CYS A 46 11.69 -13.48 -7.23
C CYS A 46 12.64 -12.48 -7.92
N SER A 47 12.22 -11.22 -8.15
CA SER A 47 13.10 -10.20 -8.74
C SER A 47 14.28 -9.86 -7.82
N THR A 48 15.47 -9.76 -8.41
CA THR A 48 16.71 -9.26 -7.78
C THR A 48 16.94 -7.76 -7.99
N GLU A 49 16.21 -7.15 -8.93
CA GLU A 49 16.44 -5.76 -9.35
C GLU A 49 15.55 -4.76 -8.62
N GLY A 50 14.32 -5.17 -8.28
CA GLY A 50 13.37 -4.29 -7.62
C GLY A 50 13.78 -3.88 -6.20
N SER A 51 13.60 -2.60 -5.87
CA SER A 51 13.87 -2.02 -4.54
C SER A 51 13.01 -2.70 -3.48
N LYS A 52 13.62 -3.19 -2.40
CA LYS A 52 12.94 -3.99 -1.37
C LYS A 52 12.12 -3.14 -0.43
N LEU A 53 11.02 -3.70 0.04
CA LEU A 53 10.04 -3.04 0.86
C LEU A 53 9.73 -3.88 2.09
N THR A 54 9.91 -3.26 3.25
CA THR A 54 9.38 -3.79 4.51
C THR A 54 7.91 -3.42 4.66
N GLY A 55 7.21 -4.03 5.61
CA GLY A 55 5.82 -3.66 5.90
C GLY A 55 5.65 -2.15 6.18
N LYS A 56 6.62 -1.54 6.88
CA LYS A 56 6.65 -0.10 7.12
C LYS A 56 6.73 0.72 5.82
N LEU A 57 7.64 0.36 4.92
CA LEU A 57 7.78 1.06 3.64
C LEU A 57 6.54 0.90 2.76
N ILE A 58 5.87 -0.25 2.81
CA ILE A 58 4.60 -0.46 2.09
C ILE A 58 3.52 0.46 2.64
N GLN A 59 3.42 0.60 3.98
CA GLN A 59 2.49 1.56 4.59
C GLN A 59 2.83 3.01 4.21
N ASP A 60 4.12 3.38 4.18
CA ASP A 60 4.55 4.71 3.76
C ASP A 60 4.19 4.99 2.29
N ILE A 61 4.39 4.03 1.39
CA ILE A 61 3.93 4.12 -0.01
C ILE A 61 2.42 4.29 -0.07
N ALA A 62 1.67 3.53 0.73
CA ALA A 62 0.21 3.64 0.77
C ALA A 62 -0.24 5.04 1.21
N SER A 63 0.44 5.64 2.20
CA SER A 63 0.19 7.02 2.64
C SER A 63 0.51 8.03 1.54
N LEU A 64 1.71 7.96 0.97
CA LEU A 64 2.18 8.90 -0.05
C LEU A 64 1.30 8.85 -1.32
N PHE A 65 0.94 7.65 -1.77
CA PHE A 65 0.22 7.47 -3.03
C PHE A 65 -1.28 7.66 -2.87
N PHE A 66 -1.91 7.00 -1.89
CA PHE A 66 -3.37 7.00 -1.78
C PHE A 66 -3.90 8.11 -0.87
N VAL A 67 -3.19 8.49 0.20
CA VAL A 67 -3.67 9.54 1.10
C VAL A 67 -3.25 10.90 0.57
N GLU A 68 -1.94 11.15 0.49
CA GLU A 68 -1.40 12.43 0.04
C GLU A 68 -1.66 12.67 -1.45
N GLY A 69 -1.53 11.62 -2.27
CA GLY A 69 -1.75 11.69 -3.72
C GLY A 69 -3.22 11.90 -4.13
N THR A 70 -4.18 11.76 -3.22
CA THR A 70 -5.61 11.98 -3.50
C THR A 70 -6.19 13.17 -2.74
N ILE A 71 -5.35 14.06 -2.21
CA ILE A 71 -5.80 15.28 -1.56
C ILE A 71 -6.61 16.15 -2.54
N SER A 72 -7.82 16.51 -2.13
CA SER A 72 -8.71 17.41 -2.83
C SER A 72 -9.15 18.59 -1.94
N LYS A 73 -9.62 19.67 -2.56
CA LYS A 73 -10.16 20.82 -1.82
C LYS A 73 -11.59 20.53 -1.36
N SER A 74 -11.80 20.48 -0.04
CA SER A 74 -13.11 20.39 0.59
C SER A 74 -13.59 21.75 1.12
N LYS A 75 -14.82 21.78 1.67
CA LYS A 75 -15.39 22.95 2.36
C LYS A 75 -14.58 23.44 3.57
N TYR A 76 -13.77 22.57 4.19
CA TYR A 76 -13.01 22.88 5.41
C TYR A 76 -11.49 22.84 5.22
N GLY A 77 -11.02 22.70 3.98
CA GLY A 77 -9.59 22.59 3.66
C GLY A 77 -9.25 21.36 2.84
N ALA A 78 -7.99 20.97 2.83
CA ALA A 78 -7.49 19.81 2.11
C ALA A 78 -8.00 18.51 2.76
N CYS A 79 -8.58 17.61 1.97
CA CYS A 79 -9.08 16.31 2.44
C CYS A 79 -8.68 15.21 1.44
N PRO A 80 -8.04 14.11 1.88
CA PRO A 80 -7.75 12.97 1.02
C PRO A 80 -9.06 12.29 0.60
N ILE A 81 -9.17 11.89 -0.66
CA ILE A 81 -10.31 11.11 -1.17
C ILE A 81 -10.21 9.66 -0.71
N ILE A 82 -8.99 9.12 -0.58
CA ILE A 82 -8.75 7.74 -0.14
C ILE A 82 -7.99 7.75 1.18
N GLN A 83 -8.42 6.90 2.10
CA GLN A 83 -7.70 6.58 3.33
C GLN A 83 -7.57 5.07 3.50
N PHE A 84 -6.79 4.66 4.49
CA PHE A 84 -6.72 3.27 4.90
C PHE A 84 -6.71 3.14 6.42
N ASN A 85 -7.11 1.98 6.91
CA ASN A 85 -6.98 1.58 8.30
C ASN A 85 -6.70 0.07 8.38
N TYR A 86 -6.69 -0.53 9.57
CA TYR A 86 -6.47 -1.97 9.78
C TYR A 86 -7.77 -2.73 10.14
N SER A 87 -8.91 -2.08 9.97
CA SER A 87 -10.24 -2.59 10.32
C SER A 87 -11.01 -2.94 9.05
N ASN A 88 -11.85 -3.96 9.11
CA ASN A 88 -12.77 -4.27 8.01
C ASN A 88 -14.11 -3.54 8.21
N PRO A 89 -14.88 -3.28 7.13
CA PRO A 89 -14.56 -3.54 5.72
C PRO A 89 -13.84 -2.36 5.02
N GLY A 90 -13.14 -2.65 3.92
CA GLY A 90 -12.72 -1.64 2.93
C GLY A 90 -13.74 -1.49 1.80
N ASP A 91 -13.55 -0.47 0.95
CA ASP A 91 -14.43 -0.17 -0.20
C ASP A 91 -13.99 -0.93 -1.47
N SER A 92 -14.91 -1.03 -2.44
CA SER A 92 -14.57 -1.39 -3.81
C SER A 92 -14.23 -0.16 -4.64
N PHE A 93 -13.24 -0.29 -5.54
CA PHE A 93 -12.74 0.79 -6.39
C PHE A 93 -12.94 0.45 -7.88
N ASP A 94 -14.20 0.36 -8.31
CA ASP A 94 -14.55 -0.09 -9.67
C ASP A 94 -14.09 0.87 -10.78
N ASP A 95 -13.92 2.15 -10.45
CA ASP A 95 -13.41 3.18 -11.35
C ASP A 95 -11.88 3.13 -11.55
N PHE A 96 -11.16 2.32 -10.76
CA PHE A 96 -9.70 2.20 -10.87
C PHE A 96 -9.29 1.26 -11.99
N SER A 97 -8.06 1.44 -12.50
CA SER A 97 -7.48 0.50 -13.45
C SER A 97 -7.32 -0.89 -12.81
N ASP A 98 -7.37 -1.94 -13.63
CA ASP A 98 -7.14 -3.31 -13.17
C ASP A 98 -5.77 -3.49 -12.50
N GLU A 99 -4.76 -2.76 -12.98
CA GLU A 99 -3.40 -2.77 -12.42
C GLU A 99 -3.39 -2.19 -11.01
N LEU A 100 -3.97 -1.01 -10.83
CA LEU A 100 -4.01 -0.34 -9.53
C LEU A 100 -4.85 -1.14 -8.52
N ARG A 101 -5.98 -1.72 -8.93
CA ARG A 101 -6.77 -2.61 -8.07
C ARG A 101 -5.98 -3.84 -7.60
N LYS A 102 -5.21 -4.47 -8.50
CA LYS A 102 -4.37 -5.62 -8.16
C LYS A 102 -3.27 -5.22 -7.18
N ASP A 103 -2.68 -4.05 -7.35
CA ASP A 103 -1.66 -3.53 -6.45
C ASP A 103 -2.24 -3.19 -5.07
N MET A 104 -3.43 -2.58 -5.01
CA MET A 104 -4.15 -2.37 -3.76
C MET A 104 -4.40 -3.69 -3.04
N ALA A 105 -4.97 -4.68 -3.74
CA ALA A 105 -5.24 -6.01 -3.17
C ALA A 105 -3.96 -6.69 -2.68
N LEU A 106 -2.84 -6.52 -3.40
CA LEU A 106 -1.54 -7.02 -2.96
C LEU A 106 -1.12 -6.37 -1.64
N ILE A 107 -1.21 -5.04 -1.52
CA ILE A 107 -0.88 -4.31 -0.29
C ILE A 107 -1.75 -4.80 0.87
N GLU A 108 -3.07 -4.86 0.69
CA GLU A 108 -3.99 -5.34 1.72
C GLU A 108 -3.65 -6.77 2.18
N SER A 109 -3.30 -7.66 1.24
CA SER A 109 -2.96 -9.05 1.55
C SER A 109 -1.66 -9.21 2.34
N LYS A 110 -0.72 -8.26 2.21
CA LYS A 110 0.61 -8.36 2.80
C LYS A 110 0.71 -7.72 4.18
N ILE A 111 0.06 -6.58 4.38
CA ILE A 111 0.17 -5.83 5.65
C ILE A 111 -1.18 -5.65 6.35
N GLY A 112 -2.27 -6.19 5.82
CA GLY A 112 -3.57 -6.22 6.48
C GLY A 112 -4.32 -4.88 6.51
N LEU A 113 -3.82 -3.86 5.82
CA LEU A 113 -4.56 -2.61 5.68
C LEU A 113 -5.79 -2.77 4.77
N LYS A 114 -6.72 -1.84 4.89
CA LYS A 114 -7.96 -1.77 4.12
C LYS A 114 -8.17 -0.35 3.61
N PHE A 115 -8.34 -0.18 2.30
CA PHE A 115 -8.60 1.11 1.68
C PHE A 115 -10.09 1.46 1.70
N PHE A 116 -10.42 2.74 1.88
CA PHE A 116 -11.78 3.24 1.83
C PHE A 116 -11.83 4.69 1.34
N THR A 117 -12.98 5.09 0.81
CA THR A 117 -13.23 6.44 0.29
C THR A 117 -13.78 7.36 1.38
N MET A 118 -13.22 8.56 1.44
CA MET A 118 -13.70 9.64 2.29
C MET A 118 -14.78 10.42 1.54
N GLY A 119 -16.05 10.23 1.92
CA GLY A 119 -17.15 11.05 1.39
C GLY A 119 -18.45 10.32 1.03
N GLN A 120 -18.47 8.99 1.00
CA GLN A 120 -19.70 8.20 0.79
C GLN A 120 -20.62 8.12 2.04
N GLY A 121 -20.35 8.93 3.08
CA GLY A 121 -21.08 8.90 4.35
C GLY A 121 -22.24 9.89 4.51
N TYR A 122 -22.54 10.70 3.49
CA TYR A 122 -23.67 11.64 3.51
C TYR A 122 -24.28 11.79 2.11
N GLY A 123 -25.06 10.78 1.72
CA GLY A 123 -26.06 10.86 0.64
C GLY A 123 -27.44 10.71 1.24
#